data_AF-A0A3D4LIL2-F1
#
_entry.id   AF-A0A3D4LIL2-F1
#
_cell.length_a   1.000
_cell.length_b   1.000
_cell.length_c   1.000
_cell.angle_alpha   90.00
_cell.angle_beta   90.00
_cell.angle_gamma   90.00
#
_symmetry.space_group_name_H-M   'P 1'
#
loop_
_entity.id
_entity.type
_entity.pdbx_description
1 polymer ?
#
loop_
_entity_poly.entity_id
_entity_poly.type
_entity_poly.pdbx_seq_one_letter_code
_entity_poly.pdbx_strand_id
1 'polypeptide(L)'
;MNKAKEQGKVVEYGLYTIDIINGREKDITLDILEGKYDEYLNKLAQSFNEYDYPVLFRLNNEMNGEWVLYSSHKVGKDTDLFIDCWKYIYNKFEELGVDNLIWVWNPNEKSFPDFSYNNYLCYYPGNKYVDIVGLTSYNTGSYYRG
;
A
#
# COMPACT_ATOMS: atom_id res chain seq x y z
N MET A 1 11.74 11.07 9.63
CA MET A 1 10.45 11.62 10.11
C MET A 1 10.66 12.74 11.14
N ASN A 2 11.59 12.60 12.10
CA ASN A 2 11.86 13.62 13.15
C ASN A 2 12.07 15.07 12.65
N LYS A 3 12.84 15.29 11.57
CA LYS A 3 13.01 16.63 11.00
C LYS A 3 11.70 17.23 10.46
N ALA A 4 10.81 16.40 9.92
CA ALA A 4 9.50 16.87 9.45
C ALA A 4 8.63 17.28 10.65
N LYS A 5 8.63 16.46 11.71
CA LYS A 5 8.00 16.79 13.00
C LYS A 5 8.53 18.10 13.59
N GLU A 6 9.84 18.30 13.67
CA GLU A 6 10.47 19.55 14.15
C GLU A 6 10.01 20.79 13.37
N GLN A 7 9.62 20.60 12.10
CA GLN A 7 9.12 21.65 11.22
C GLN A 7 7.58 21.76 11.18
N GLY A 8 6.87 21.01 12.03
CA GLY A 8 5.40 20.99 12.06
C GLY A 8 4.76 20.41 10.80
N LYS A 9 5.46 19.51 10.09
CA LYS A 9 4.98 18.87 8.86
C LYS A 9 4.43 17.47 9.14
N VAL A 10 3.36 17.11 8.43
CA VAL A 10 2.83 15.74 8.40
C VAL A 10 3.66 14.89 7.45
N VAL A 11 3.92 13.64 7.83
CA VAL A 11 4.64 12.67 7.01
C VAL A 11 3.63 11.74 6.34
N GLU A 12 3.83 11.50 5.04
CA GLU A 12 3.27 10.34 4.36
C GLU A 12 4.35 9.29 4.15
N TYR A 13 4.06 8.06 4.56
CA TYR A 13 4.92 6.90 4.43
C TYR A 13 4.31 5.92 3.43
N GLY A 14 4.98 5.69 2.30
CA GLY A 14 4.59 4.68 1.33
C GLY A 14 5.24 3.33 1.62
N LEU A 15 4.44 2.26 1.68
CA LEU A 15 4.95 0.88 1.73
C LEU A 15 4.52 0.13 0.47
N TYR A 16 5.46 -0.60 -0.13
CA TYR A 16 5.23 -1.45 -1.29
C TYR A 16 5.55 -2.90 -0.93
N THR A 17 4.66 -3.84 -1.25
CA THR A 17 4.86 -5.27 -1.00
C THR A 17 5.74 -5.90 -2.08
N ILE A 18 6.95 -5.35 -2.22
CA ILE A 18 8.01 -5.80 -3.11
C ILE A 18 9.31 -6.04 -2.33
N ASP A 19 10.16 -6.92 -2.84
CA ASP A 19 11.52 -7.12 -2.35
C ASP A 19 12.51 -7.23 -3.52
N ILE A 20 13.79 -7.02 -3.25
CA ILE A 20 14.88 -7.17 -4.23
C ILE A 20 15.55 -8.53 -4.03
N ILE A 21 15.24 -9.49 -4.90
CA ILE A 21 15.82 -10.83 -4.87
C ILE A 21 16.72 -11.00 -6.10
N ASN A 22 18.00 -11.28 -5.87
CA ASN A 22 19.02 -11.41 -6.93
C ASN A 22 19.09 -10.18 -7.84
N GLY A 23 18.97 -8.98 -7.27
CA GLY A 23 19.05 -7.71 -7.99
C GLY A 23 17.82 -7.37 -8.84
N ARG A 24 16.68 -8.04 -8.62
CA ARG A 24 15.41 -7.76 -9.30
C ARG A 24 14.29 -7.60 -8.31
N GLU A 25 13.39 -6.65 -8.61
CA GLU A 25 12.15 -6.50 -7.84
C GLU A 25 11.24 -7.72 -8.06
N LYS A 26 10.67 -8.20 -6.96
CA LYS A 26 9.71 -9.31 -6.93
C LYS A 26 8.52 -8.89 -6.07
N ASP A 27 7.31 -9.24 -6.51
CA ASP A 27 6.15 -9.22 -5.63
C ASP A 27 6.34 -10.22 -4.48
N ILE A 28 5.96 -9.80 -3.27
CA ILE A 28 6.03 -10.61 -2.05
C ILE A 28 4.67 -10.69 -1.34
N THR A 29 3.56 -10.44 -2.05
CA THR A 29 2.21 -10.44 -1.49
C THR A 29 1.88 -11.78 -0.84
N LEU A 30 2.12 -12.89 -1.54
CA LEU A 30 1.92 -14.24 -1.00
C LEU A 30 2.91 -14.58 0.12
N ASP A 31 4.16 -14.14 0.00
CA ASP A 31 5.18 -14.39 1.01
C ASP A 31 4.84 -13.65 2.34
N ILE A 32 4.22 -12.46 2.27
CA ILE A 32 3.66 -11.74 3.42
C ILE A 32 2.49 -12.50 4.03
N LEU A 33 1.55 -13.00 3.21
CA LEU A 33 0.39 -13.77 3.69
C LEU A 33 0.82 -15.09 4.36
N GLU A 34 1.95 -15.66 3.95
CA GLU A 34 2.58 -16.83 4.58
C GLU A 34 3.41 -16.47 5.83
N GLY A 35 3.49 -15.20 6.21
CA GLY A 35 4.20 -14.71 7.40
C GLY A 35 5.72 -14.63 7.26
N LYS A 36 6.28 -14.79 6.05
CA LYS A 36 7.74 -14.78 5.84
C LYS A 36 8.37 -13.41 6.12
N TYR A 37 7.58 -12.35 6.05
CA TYR A 37 8.00 -10.97 6.32
C TYR A 37 7.57 -10.46 7.70
N ASP A 38 7.10 -11.33 8.59
CA ASP A 38 6.63 -10.94 9.92
C ASP A 38 7.69 -10.24 10.76
N GLU A 39 8.94 -10.72 10.71
CA GLU A 39 10.03 -10.06 11.43
C GLU A 39 10.25 -8.62 10.94
N TYR A 40 10.16 -8.40 9.62
CA TYR A 40 10.26 -7.07 9.04
C TYR A 40 9.08 -6.18 9.46
N LEU A 41 7.85 -6.69 9.35
CA LEU A 41 6.64 -5.97 9.74
C LEU A 41 6.64 -5.63 11.24
N ASN A 42 7.13 -6.52 12.10
CA ASN A 42 7.24 -6.28 13.54
C ASN A 42 8.23 -5.14 13.84
N LYS A 43 9.38 -5.12 13.16
CA LYS A 43 10.38 -4.03 13.30
C LYS A 43 9.84 -2.69 12.78
N LEU A 44 9.08 -2.73 11.69
CA LEU A 44 8.44 -1.54 11.14
C LEU A 44 7.36 -0.99 12.09
N ALA A 45 6.51 -1.87 12.64
CA ALA A 45 5.52 -1.52 13.66
C ALA A 45 6.19 -0.90 14.90
N GLN A 46 7.28 -1.49 15.40
CA GLN A 46 8.05 -0.91 16.50
C GLN A 46 8.55 0.50 16.16
N SER A 47 9.04 0.72 14.94
CA SER A 47 9.50 2.04 14.50
C SER A 47 8.37 3.08 14.50
N PHE A 48 7.13 2.66 14.21
CA PHE A 48 5.96 3.53 14.33
C PHE A 48 5.58 3.80 15.79
N ASN A 49 5.66 2.80 16.68
CA ASN A 49 5.43 3.00 18.12
C ASN A 49 6.47 3.92 18.77
N GLU A 50 7.70 3.93 18.28
CA GLU A 50 8.75 4.87 18.71
C GLU A 50 8.53 6.29 18.18
N TYR A 51 7.64 6.47 17.19
CA TYR A 51 7.31 7.77 16.60
C TYR A 51 5.97 8.30 17.16
N ASP A 52 6.05 9.28 18.04
CA ASP A 52 4.92 9.86 18.80
C ASP A 52 4.02 10.83 18.01
N TYR A 53 4.04 10.82 16.66
CA TYR A 53 3.26 11.72 15.81
C TYR A 53 2.47 10.97 14.74
N PRO A 54 1.32 11.50 14.27
CA PRO A 54 0.54 10.87 13.21
C PRO A 54 1.31 10.72 11.90
N VAL A 55 1.11 9.59 11.21
CA VAL A 55 1.68 9.29 9.89
C VAL A 55 0.56 8.87 8.94
N LEU A 56 0.52 9.50 7.76
CA LEU A 56 -0.31 9.02 6.65
C LEU A 56 0.36 7.76 6.08
N PHE A 57 -0.22 6.59 6.30
CA PHE A 57 0.35 5.32 5.85
C PHE A 57 -0.33 4.88 4.55
N ARG A 58 0.42 4.96 3.44
CA ARG A 58 -0.07 4.69 2.10
C ARG A 58 0.50 3.37 1.58
N LEU A 59 -0.20 2.29 1.87
CA LEU A 59 0.16 0.95 1.44
C LEU A 59 -0.25 0.73 -0.03
N ASN A 60 0.67 0.22 -0.85
CA ASN A 60 0.41 -0.32 -2.19
C ASN A 60 -0.51 0.56 -3.07
N ASN A 61 -0.18 1.85 -3.22
CA ASN A 61 -0.97 2.75 -4.06
C ASN A 61 -0.98 2.34 -5.54
N GLU A 62 -1.96 2.83 -6.30
CA GLU A 62 -2.09 2.57 -7.74
C GLU A 62 -2.16 1.06 -8.07
N MET A 63 -2.71 0.26 -7.15
CA MET A 63 -2.86 -1.19 -7.29
C MET A 63 -3.61 -1.62 -8.56
N ASN A 64 -4.47 -0.76 -9.09
CA ASN A 64 -5.17 -0.96 -10.35
C ASN A 64 -4.34 -0.60 -11.60
N GLY A 65 -3.04 -0.33 -11.48
CA GLY A 65 -2.12 -0.06 -12.58
C GLY A 65 -1.16 -1.22 -12.87
N GLU A 66 -0.78 -1.40 -14.14
CA GLU A 66 0.09 -2.51 -14.58
C GLU A 66 1.58 -2.25 -14.35
N TRP A 67 1.97 -1.10 -13.81
CA TRP A 67 3.37 -0.75 -13.54
C TRP A 67 3.84 -1.25 -12.17
N VAL A 68 2.96 -1.39 -11.19
CA VAL A 68 3.30 -1.92 -9.86
C VAL A 68 3.28 -3.45 -9.84
N LEU A 69 4.10 -4.09 -9.00
CA LEU A 69 4.20 -5.56 -8.95
C LEU A 69 3.07 -6.22 -8.14
N TYR A 70 2.57 -5.53 -7.11
CA TYR A 70 1.46 -5.96 -6.26
C TYR A 70 0.07 -5.72 -6.87
N SER A 71 -0.01 -5.32 -8.13
CA SER A 71 -1.28 -5.25 -8.84
C SER A 71 -1.84 -6.65 -8.99
N SER A 72 -3.12 -6.86 -8.70
CA SER A 72 -3.76 -8.16 -8.93
C SER A 72 -3.72 -8.55 -10.40
N HIS A 73 -3.56 -7.61 -11.34
CA HIS A 73 -3.30 -7.96 -12.73
C HIS A 73 -2.05 -8.84 -12.90
N LYS A 74 -1.00 -8.61 -12.10
CA LYS A 74 0.23 -9.41 -12.06
C LYS A 74 0.18 -10.54 -11.03
N VAL A 75 -0.60 -10.36 -9.96
CA VAL A 75 -0.76 -11.32 -8.87
C VAL A 75 -2.08 -12.07 -9.04
N GLY A 76 -2.08 -13.08 -9.91
CA GLY A 76 -3.16 -14.08 -10.01
C GLY A 76 -4.48 -13.62 -10.68
N LYS A 77 -4.63 -12.34 -11.04
CA LYS A 77 -5.90 -11.72 -11.45
C LYS A 77 -6.99 -11.80 -10.36
N ASP A 78 -6.54 -11.73 -9.11
CA ASP A 78 -7.39 -11.87 -7.95
C ASP A 78 -7.17 -10.67 -6.99
N THR A 79 -8.20 -9.83 -6.85
CA THR A 79 -8.17 -8.67 -5.96
C THR A 79 -8.30 -9.06 -4.49
N ASP A 80 -8.77 -10.27 -4.19
CA ASP A 80 -8.88 -10.76 -2.82
C ASP A 80 -7.49 -10.93 -2.20
N LEU A 81 -6.48 -11.36 -2.96
CA LEU A 81 -5.09 -11.43 -2.48
C LEU A 81 -4.54 -10.06 -2.05
N PHE A 82 -4.89 -9.00 -2.77
CA PHE A 82 -4.52 -7.64 -2.38
C PHE A 82 -5.24 -7.24 -1.09
N ILE A 83 -6.55 -7.50 -1.02
CA ILE A 83 -7.38 -7.19 0.16
C ILE A 83 -6.87 -7.95 1.39
N ASP A 84 -6.55 -9.23 1.24
CA ASP A 84 -6.03 -10.06 2.33
C ASP A 84 -4.67 -9.56 2.80
N CYS A 85 -3.78 -9.18 1.87
CA CYS A 85 -2.48 -8.63 2.23
C CYS A 85 -2.62 -7.29 2.97
N TRP A 86 -3.52 -6.41 2.51
CA TRP A 86 -3.85 -5.16 3.20
C TRP A 86 -4.32 -5.43 4.64
N LYS A 87 -5.32 -6.31 4.79
CA LYS A 87 -5.89 -6.66 6.10
C LYS A 87 -4.87 -7.34 7.00
N TYR A 88 -3.98 -8.16 6.43
CA TYR A 88 -2.92 -8.83 7.16
C TYR A 88 -1.98 -7.83 7.82
N ILE A 89 -1.46 -6.87 7.05
CA ILE A 89 -0.56 -5.83 7.57
C ILE A 89 -1.30 -4.93 8.57
N TYR A 90 -2.55 -4.54 8.27
CA TYR A 90 -3.37 -3.75 9.19
C TYR A 90 -3.55 -4.46 10.54
N ASN A 91 -4.06 -5.70 10.53
CA ASN A 91 -4.35 -6.44 11.76
C ASN A 91 -3.07 -6.67 12.56
N LYS A 92 -1.95 -6.96 11.90
CA LYS A 92 -0.66 -7.13 12.59
C LYS A 92 -0.20 -5.83 13.28
N PHE A 93 -0.35 -4.68 12.62
CA PHE A 93 -0.01 -3.39 13.24
C PHE A 93 -0.96 -3.05 14.39
N GLU A 94 -2.27 -3.33 14.24
CA GLU A 94 -3.28 -3.21 15.30
C GLU A 94 -2.92 -4.10 16.51
N GLU A 95 -2.54 -5.36 16.29
CA GLU A 95 -2.10 -6.31 17.33
C GLU A 95 -0.83 -5.88 18.06
N LEU A 96 0.09 -5.20 17.37
CA LEU A 96 1.33 -4.66 17.93
C LEU A 96 1.14 -3.28 18.59
N GLY A 97 -0.10 -2.79 18.67
CA GLY A 97 -0.46 -1.56 19.35
C GLY A 97 -0.08 -0.29 18.60
N VAL A 98 0.11 -0.36 17.27
CA VAL A 98 0.37 0.81 16.45
C VAL A 98 -0.91 1.64 16.31
N ASP A 99 -0.93 2.82 16.92
CA ASP A 99 -2.12 3.68 17.02
C ASP A 99 -1.95 5.06 16.36
N ASN A 100 -0.79 5.32 15.75
CA ASN A 100 -0.43 6.61 15.14
C ASN A 100 -0.54 6.63 13.60
N LEU A 101 -1.00 5.55 12.98
CA LEU A 101 -1.16 5.47 11.53
C LEU A 101 -2.57 5.85 11.08
N ILE A 102 -2.63 6.63 10.00
CA ILE A 102 -3.84 6.96 9.26
C ILE A 102 -3.76 6.25 7.90
N TRP A 103 -4.61 5.26 7.68
CA TRP A 103 -4.54 4.36 6.53
C TRP A 103 -5.12 5.00 5.26
N VAL A 104 -4.26 5.20 4.25
CA VAL A 104 -4.59 5.86 2.99
C VAL A 104 -4.73 4.83 1.86
N TRP A 105 -5.97 4.53 1.47
CA TRP A 105 -6.26 3.72 0.29
C TRP A 105 -6.28 4.60 -0.96
N ASN A 106 -5.39 4.35 -1.91
CA ASN A 106 -5.11 5.28 -3.00
C ASN A 106 -4.95 4.56 -4.36
N PRO A 107 -6.02 4.40 -5.15
CA PRO A 107 -5.94 3.90 -6.52
C PRO A 107 -5.44 4.97 -7.52
N ASN A 108 -5.08 4.51 -8.72
CA ASN A 108 -4.96 5.35 -9.90
C ASN A 108 -6.36 5.72 -10.43
N GLU A 109 -6.50 6.90 -11.04
CA GLU A 109 -7.75 7.39 -11.65
C GLU A 109 -8.40 6.40 -12.62
N LYS A 110 -7.59 5.59 -13.30
CA LYS A 110 -8.02 4.61 -14.30
C LYS A 110 -7.34 3.29 -14.03
N SER A 111 -8.04 2.22 -14.38
CA SER A 111 -7.47 0.88 -14.32
C SER A 111 -6.66 0.61 -15.58
N PHE A 112 -5.44 0.13 -15.38
CA PHE A 112 -4.57 -0.36 -16.43
C PHE A 112 -4.11 -1.76 -16.05
N PRO A 113 -4.50 -2.80 -16.83
CA PRO A 113 -5.45 -2.74 -17.94
C PRO A 113 -6.88 -2.43 -17.49
N ASP A 114 -7.69 -1.92 -18.42
CA ASP A 114 -9.10 -1.57 -18.20
C ASP A 114 -10.00 -2.81 -18.31
N PHE A 115 -9.87 -3.71 -17.33
CA PHE A 115 -10.76 -4.85 -17.15
C PHE A 115 -11.61 -4.65 -15.90
N SER A 116 -12.85 -5.17 -15.92
CA SER A 116 -13.77 -5.07 -14.79
C SER A 116 -13.21 -5.64 -13.48
N TYR A 117 -12.49 -6.76 -13.56
CA TYR A 117 -11.83 -7.37 -12.38
C TYR A 117 -10.71 -6.49 -11.80
N ASN A 118 -10.16 -5.56 -12.59
CA ASN A 118 -9.10 -4.64 -12.18
C ASN A 118 -9.66 -3.26 -11.79
N ASN A 119 -10.98 -3.08 -11.72
CA ASN A 119 -11.57 -1.84 -11.24
C ASN A 119 -11.11 -1.58 -9.80
N TYR A 120 -10.76 -0.33 -9.48
CA TYR A 120 -10.27 0.00 -8.14
C TYR A 120 -11.22 -0.43 -7.02
N LEU A 121 -12.55 -0.44 -7.23
CA LEU A 121 -13.51 -0.85 -6.21
C LEU A 121 -13.36 -2.32 -5.82
N CYS A 122 -12.82 -3.17 -6.71
CA CYS A 122 -12.52 -4.57 -6.41
C CYS A 122 -11.37 -4.71 -5.40
N TYR A 123 -10.54 -3.68 -5.22
CA TYR A 123 -9.40 -3.67 -4.29
C TYR A 123 -9.74 -3.08 -2.91
N TYR A 124 -10.97 -2.61 -2.68
CA TYR A 124 -11.31 -1.90 -1.45
C TYR A 124 -11.42 -2.86 -0.25
N PRO A 125 -10.59 -2.71 0.81
CA PRO A 125 -10.52 -3.69 1.90
C PRO A 125 -11.69 -3.57 2.89
N GLY A 126 -12.50 -2.51 2.78
CA GLY A 126 -13.65 -2.22 3.64
C GLY A 126 -13.37 -1.11 4.64
N ASN A 127 -14.45 -0.47 5.12
CA ASN A 127 -14.39 0.76 5.93
C ASN A 127 -13.59 0.63 7.24
N LYS A 128 -13.46 -0.59 7.81
CA LYS A 128 -12.63 -0.82 9.01
C LYS A 128 -11.15 -0.51 8.73
N TYR A 129 -10.70 -0.72 7.51
CA TYR A 129 -9.28 -0.79 7.15
C TYR A 129 -8.76 0.46 6.43
N VAL A 130 -9.58 1.51 6.32
CA VAL A 130 -9.29 2.72 5.55
C VAL A 130 -9.79 3.95 6.31
N ASP A 131 -8.88 4.89 6.54
CA ASP A 131 -9.23 6.20 7.12
C ASP A 131 -9.41 7.27 6.02
N ILE A 132 -8.60 7.21 4.96
CA ILE A 132 -8.61 8.17 3.85
C ILE A 132 -8.68 7.44 2.51
N VAL A 133 -9.60 7.90 1.66
CA VAL A 133 -9.62 7.55 0.22
C VAL A 133 -8.87 8.62 -0.56
N GLY A 134 -7.72 8.26 -1.12
CA GLY A 134 -6.91 9.09 -2.01
C GLY A 134 -7.16 8.77 -3.49
N LEU A 135 -6.52 9.52 -4.39
CA LEU A 135 -6.54 9.25 -5.83
C LEU A 135 -5.22 9.75 -6.46
N THR A 136 -4.57 8.91 -7.27
CA THR A 136 -3.47 9.36 -8.12
C THR A 136 -3.98 9.65 -9.52
N SER A 137 -3.73 10.86 -10.00
CA SER A 137 -4.04 11.31 -11.35
C SER A 137 -2.90 12.17 -11.86
N TYR A 138 -2.55 11.98 -13.14
CA TYR A 138 -1.53 12.77 -13.82
C TYR A 138 -2.14 13.39 -15.08
N ASN A 139 -1.90 14.69 -15.29
CA ASN A 139 -2.12 15.30 -16.58
C ASN A 139 -0.91 15.02 -17.47
N THR A 140 -1.09 14.14 -18.46
CA THR A 140 -0.02 13.70 -19.36
C THR A 140 0.27 14.69 -20.49
N GLY A 141 -0.46 15.82 -20.56
CA GLY A 141 -0.30 16.82 -21.60
C GLY A 141 -0.44 16.20 -23.00
N SER A 142 0.59 16.37 -23.83
CA SER A 142 0.67 15.78 -25.18
C SER A 142 1.67 14.62 -25.27
N TYR A 143 2.02 13.98 -24.14
CA TYR A 143 3.02 12.91 -24.11
C TYR A 143 2.54 11.66 -24.86
N TYR A 144 1.26 11.30 -24.71
CA TYR A 144 0.63 10.22 -25.48
C TYR A 144 -0.02 10.79 -26.74
N ARG A 145 0.11 10.08 -27.87
CA ARG A 145 -0.70 10.36 -29.06
C ARG A 145 -2.12 9.86 -28.80
N GLY A 146 -3.10 10.75 -28.97
CA GLY A 146 -4.52 10.39 -28.94
C GLY A 146 -4.93 9.54 -30.13
#